data_AF-A0A966CKF5-F1
#
_entry.id   AF-A0A966CKF5-F1
#
_cell.length_a   1.000
_cell.length_b   1.000
_cell.length_c   1.000
_cell.angle_alpha   90.00
_cell.angle_beta   90.00
_cell.angle_gamma   90.00
#
_symmetry.space_group_name_H-M   'P 1'
#
loop_
_entity.id
_entity.type
_entity.pdbx_description
1 polymer ?
#
loop_
_entity_poly.entity_id
_entity_poly.type
_entity_poly.pdbx_seq_one_letter_code
_entity_poly.pdbx_strand_id
1 'polypeptide(L)'
;SFMPKNYQGEKYLVCNSDEGEPGTCKDWDILRHNPHMLIEGMAIAAYALGVKDGYNYIHGEIFEAYEIMEAACAEAERAGYLGRGILGADFEFHLHNHLGYGAYVCGEETALLESIEGKKGQPRFKPPFPASFGLYGKPTTINNTETFASIPYIIRESGKKFADLGVPNSGGIKLFSVSGHVNKPGNFEVPMGTPFRKLLEMAGGVRNGHKLKAVIPGGSSMPVLPGEIMMDVNMDYDSLQKAGSYLGSGAVIVMDDTTCMVRALERLSYFYFEESCGQCTPCREGTGWLYRIVHRIEHGQGKPEDLDLLLELCDNIAGRTICALGDAAAWPVQGMLKHYRNEFEYHIEHRRCLV
;
A
#
# COMPACT_ATOMS: atom_id res chain seq x y z
N SER A 1 0.39 -5.78 15.96
CA SER A 1 0.09 -5.84 17.41
C SER A 1 -1.05 -6.82 17.62
N PHE A 2 -1.05 -7.63 18.69
CA PHE A 2 -2.09 -8.64 18.91
C PHE A 2 -3.11 -8.14 19.92
N MET A 3 -4.40 -8.38 19.65
CA MET A 3 -5.46 -8.05 20.61
C MET A 3 -5.27 -8.86 21.91
N PRO A 4 -5.54 -8.27 23.08
CA PRO A 4 -5.45 -8.96 24.35
C PRO A 4 -6.41 -10.16 24.40
N LYS A 5 -5.85 -11.36 24.59
CA LYS A 5 -6.62 -12.62 24.65
C LYS A 5 -7.71 -12.61 25.72
N ASN A 6 -7.43 -11.99 26.87
CA ASN A 6 -8.30 -11.99 28.04
C ASN A 6 -9.18 -10.73 28.16
N TYR A 7 -9.30 -9.93 27.10
CA TYR A 7 -10.18 -8.76 27.13
C TYR A 7 -11.65 -9.18 27.16
N GLN A 8 -12.37 -8.68 28.15
CA GLN A 8 -13.82 -8.82 28.25
C GLN A 8 -14.49 -7.55 27.75
N GLY A 9 -15.28 -7.68 26.70
CA GLY A 9 -15.98 -6.58 26.05
C GLY A 9 -15.94 -6.70 24.53
N GLU A 10 -16.49 -5.68 23.89
CA GLU A 10 -16.53 -5.56 22.44
C GLU A 10 -15.13 -5.41 21.84
N LYS A 11 -14.92 -6.07 20.71
CA LYS A 11 -13.73 -5.98 19.88
C LYS A 11 -14.19 -5.75 18.45
N TYR A 12 -13.35 -5.10 17.65
CA TYR A 12 -13.65 -4.86 16.25
C TYR A 12 -12.63 -5.47 15.32
N LEU A 13 -13.10 -5.85 14.14
CA LEU A 13 -12.25 -6.23 13.01
C LEU A 13 -12.42 -5.19 11.92
N VAL A 14 -11.32 -4.75 11.31
CA VAL A 14 -11.38 -3.78 10.22
C VAL A 14 -10.60 -4.31 9.03
N CYS A 15 -11.25 -4.39 7.88
CA CYS A 15 -10.61 -4.59 6.60
C CYS A 15 -10.28 -3.23 5.98
N ASN A 16 -9.01 -3.06 5.66
CA ASN A 16 -8.52 -1.95 4.87
C ASN A 16 -8.58 -2.32 3.39
N SER A 17 -9.65 -1.88 2.73
CA SER A 17 -9.85 -1.90 1.28
C SER A 17 -9.72 -0.49 0.69
N ASP A 18 -9.04 0.44 1.38
CA ASP A 18 -8.71 1.78 0.90
C ASP A 18 -7.42 1.75 0.08
N GLU A 19 -7.55 1.36 -1.18
CA GLU A 19 -6.42 1.22 -2.10
C GLU A 19 -6.06 2.55 -2.78
N GLY A 20 -5.51 3.49 -2.02
CA GLY A 20 -5.11 4.81 -2.52
C GLY A 20 -3.65 4.93 -2.99
N GLU A 21 -2.81 3.92 -2.79
CA GLU A 21 -1.38 3.99 -3.15
C GLU A 21 -1.17 3.95 -4.67
N PRO A 22 -0.44 4.90 -5.29
CA PRO A 22 -0.15 4.89 -6.71
C PRO A 22 0.52 3.59 -7.15
N GLY A 23 -0.05 2.99 -8.20
CA GLY A 23 0.41 1.72 -8.78
C GLY A 23 -0.24 0.47 -8.19
N THR A 24 -1.03 0.60 -7.11
CA THR A 24 -1.72 -0.52 -6.47
C THR A 24 -3.14 -0.64 -7.00
N CYS A 25 -3.53 -1.86 -7.39
CA CYS A 25 -4.89 -2.16 -7.88
C CYS A 25 -5.32 -3.62 -7.62
N LYS A 26 -4.66 -4.29 -6.67
CA LYS A 26 -4.84 -5.72 -6.36
C LYS A 26 -6.07 -5.97 -5.50
N ASP A 27 -6.40 -5.04 -4.60
CA ASP A 27 -7.53 -5.20 -3.68
C ASP A 27 -8.83 -5.05 -4.45
N TRP A 28 -8.85 -4.12 -5.42
CA TRP A 28 -9.97 -4.01 -6.35
C TRP A 28 -10.31 -5.33 -7.07
N ASP A 29 -9.30 -6.11 -7.49
CA ASP A 29 -9.53 -7.41 -8.15
C ASP A 29 -10.21 -8.42 -7.24
N ILE A 30 -9.86 -8.41 -5.94
CA ILE A 30 -10.50 -9.29 -4.96
C ILE A 30 -11.96 -8.87 -4.78
N LEU A 31 -12.22 -7.58 -4.59
CA LEU A 31 -13.57 -7.07 -4.36
C LEU A 31 -14.49 -7.32 -5.56
N ARG A 32 -14.00 -7.12 -6.79
CA ARG A 32 -14.83 -7.23 -8.00
C ARG A 32 -15.04 -8.66 -8.47
N HIS A 33 -14.04 -9.54 -8.32
CA HIS A 33 -14.11 -10.90 -8.86
C HIS A 33 -14.45 -11.96 -7.81
N ASN A 34 -14.11 -11.73 -6.54
CA ASN A 34 -14.35 -12.70 -5.49
C ASN A 34 -14.60 -12.06 -4.10
N PRO A 35 -15.67 -11.23 -3.96
CA PRO A 35 -15.98 -10.57 -2.70
C PRO A 35 -16.29 -11.56 -1.57
N HIS A 36 -16.87 -12.72 -1.90
CA HIS A 36 -17.19 -13.77 -0.92
C HIS A 36 -15.95 -14.36 -0.25
N MET A 37 -14.79 -14.40 -0.93
CA MET A 37 -13.53 -14.85 -0.32
C MET A 37 -13.04 -13.87 0.75
N LEU A 38 -13.25 -12.57 0.57
CA LEU A 38 -12.99 -11.58 1.62
C LEU A 38 -13.93 -11.79 2.80
N ILE A 39 -15.23 -11.94 2.54
CA ILE A 39 -16.26 -12.14 3.57
C ILE A 39 -15.94 -13.39 4.41
N GLU A 40 -15.65 -14.52 3.76
CA GLU A 40 -15.27 -15.77 4.43
C GLU A 40 -14.01 -15.57 5.29
N GLY A 41 -12.99 -14.91 4.74
CA GLY A 41 -11.75 -14.62 5.47
C GLY A 41 -11.95 -13.76 6.70
N MET A 42 -12.80 -12.72 6.61
CA MET A 42 -13.16 -11.87 7.74
C MET A 42 -13.98 -12.63 8.79
N ALA A 43 -14.94 -13.47 8.38
CA ALA A 43 -15.73 -14.28 9.30
C ALA A 43 -14.87 -15.30 10.08
N ILE A 44 -13.92 -15.95 9.40
CA ILE A 44 -12.94 -16.84 10.05
C ILE A 44 -12.07 -16.07 11.05
N ALA A 45 -11.55 -14.90 10.66
CA ALA A 45 -10.75 -14.07 11.55
C ALA A 45 -11.55 -13.60 12.77
N ALA A 46 -12.80 -13.20 12.56
CA ALA A 46 -13.71 -12.77 13.62
C ALA A 46 -13.97 -13.91 14.62
N TYR A 47 -14.20 -15.13 14.13
CA TYR A 47 -14.34 -16.32 14.97
C TYR A 47 -13.09 -16.57 15.82
N ALA A 48 -11.90 -16.53 15.21
CA ALA A 48 -10.64 -16.74 15.92
C ALA A 48 -10.35 -15.69 17.01
N LEU A 49 -10.87 -14.47 16.83
CA LEU A 49 -10.62 -13.33 17.72
C LEU A 49 -11.76 -13.09 18.73
N GLY A 50 -12.90 -13.76 18.55
CA GLY A 50 -14.13 -13.52 19.32
C GLY A 50 -14.71 -12.13 19.05
N VAL A 51 -14.71 -11.71 17.79
CA VAL A 51 -15.25 -10.42 17.31
C VAL A 51 -16.64 -10.67 16.72
N LYS A 52 -17.57 -9.75 16.98
CA LYS A 52 -18.94 -9.80 16.44
C LYS A 52 -19.18 -8.78 15.32
N ASP A 53 -18.46 -7.67 15.32
CA ASP A 53 -18.67 -6.57 14.39
C ASP A 53 -17.39 -6.28 13.62
N GLY A 54 -17.51 -6.33 12.31
CA GLY A 54 -16.46 -6.03 11.35
C GLY A 54 -16.82 -4.86 10.45
N TYR A 55 -15.81 -4.09 10.06
CA TYR A 55 -15.96 -3.00 9.10
C TYR A 55 -15.05 -3.24 7.90
N ASN A 56 -15.57 -3.08 6.70
CA ASN A 56 -14.77 -3.05 5.47
C ASN A 56 -14.72 -1.61 4.97
N TYR A 57 -13.57 -0.95 5.14
CA TYR A 57 -13.39 0.42 4.66
C TYR A 57 -12.96 0.40 3.21
N ILE A 58 -13.86 0.84 2.32
CA ILE A 58 -13.71 0.75 0.86
C ILE A 58 -13.28 2.11 0.31
N HIS A 59 -12.31 2.09 -0.62
CA HIS A 59 -11.83 3.29 -1.30
C HIS A 59 -12.97 4.09 -1.93
N GLY A 60 -13.00 5.40 -1.68
CA GLY A 60 -14.14 6.26 -2.00
C GLY A 60 -14.42 6.43 -3.50
N GLU A 61 -13.38 6.35 -4.32
CA GLU A 61 -13.44 6.56 -5.76
C GLU A 61 -13.98 5.34 -6.52
N ILE A 62 -14.01 4.17 -5.89
CA ILE A 62 -14.47 2.92 -6.51
C ILE A 62 -15.84 2.56 -5.92
N PHE A 63 -16.85 3.39 -6.22
CA PHE A 63 -18.22 3.17 -5.75
C PHE A 63 -18.77 1.78 -6.15
N GLU A 64 -18.37 1.28 -7.32
CA GLU A 64 -18.70 -0.07 -7.78
C GLU A 64 -18.25 -1.16 -6.79
N ALA A 65 -17.11 -0.99 -6.11
CA ALA A 65 -16.64 -1.92 -5.09
C ALA A 65 -17.58 -1.97 -3.89
N TYR A 66 -18.11 -0.81 -3.50
CA TYR A 66 -19.08 -0.71 -2.43
C TYR A 66 -20.39 -1.41 -2.80
N GLU A 67 -20.91 -1.18 -4.00
CA GLU A 67 -22.14 -1.85 -4.47
C GLU A 67 -21.98 -3.37 -4.54
N ILE A 68 -20.84 -3.86 -5.06
CA ILE A 68 -20.54 -5.29 -5.12
C ILE A 68 -20.47 -5.90 -3.72
N MET A 69 -19.77 -5.24 -2.79
CA MET A 69 -19.64 -5.73 -1.42
C MET A 69 -20.96 -5.69 -0.64
N GLU A 70 -21.80 -4.68 -0.83
CA GLU A 70 -23.15 -4.64 -0.24
C GLU A 70 -24.01 -5.81 -0.76
N ALA A 71 -23.98 -6.06 -2.07
CA ALA A 71 -24.69 -7.20 -2.67
C ALA A 71 -24.17 -8.55 -2.13
N ALA A 72 -22.85 -8.71 -2.04
CA ALA A 72 -22.22 -9.93 -1.54
C ALA A 72 -22.52 -10.16 -0.04
N CYS A 73 -22.51 -9.11 0.78
CA CYS A 73 -22.93 -9.20 2.18
C CYS A 73 -24.38 -9.66 2.28
N ALA A 74 -25.30 -9.06 1.51
CA ALA A 74 -26.71 -9.45 1.50
C ALA A 74 -26.93 -10.91 1.03
N GLU A 75 -26.15 -11.38 0.07
CA GLU A 75 -26.14 -12.78 -0.36
C GLU A 75 -25.67 -13.72 0.77
N ALA A 76 -24.55 -13.39 1.42
CA ALA A 76 -23.98 -14.18 2.50
C ALA A 76 -24.92 -14.23 3.73
N GLU A 77 -25.60 -13.13 4.06
CA GLU A 77 -26.63 -13.09 5.10
C GLU A 77 -27.82 -13.99 4.78
N ARG A 78 -28.36 -13.92 3.55
CA ARG A 78 -29.47 -14.79 3.11
C ARG A 78 -29.10 -16.27 3.14
N ALA A 79 -27.85 -16.59 2.88
CA ALA A 79 -27.33 -17.96 2.92
C ALA A 79 -26.95 -18.44 4.33
N GLY A 80 -27.00 -17.56 5.35
CA GLY A 80 -26.62 -17.89 6.72
C GLY A 80 -25.10 -18.01 6.96
N TYR A 81 -24.29 -17.39 6.10
CA TYR A 81 -22.83 -17.30 6.24
C TYR A 81 -22.37 -16.01 6.94
N LEU A 82 -23.25 -15.01 7.06
CA LEU A 82 -23.09 -13.81 7.88
C LEU A 82 -24.33 -13.62 8.76
N GLY A 83 -24.19 -12.85 9.84
CA GLY A 83 -25.24 -12.58 10.81
C GLY A 83 -25.19 -13.53 12.00
N ARG A 84 -26.37 -13.89 12.53
CA ARG A 84 -26.49 -14.70 13.75
C ARG A 84 -26.52 -16.19 13.46
N GLY A 85 -25.88 -16.98 14.32
CA GLY A 85 -25.98 -18.42 14.26
C GLY A 85 -25.35 -19.00 12.99
N ILE A 86 -24.19 -18.47 12.58
CA ILE A 86 -23.52 -18.84 11.33
C ILE A 86 -23.31 -20.35 11.30
N LEU A 87 -23.85 -21.01 10.27
CA LEU A 87 -23.81 -22.48 10.12
C LEU A 87 -24.36 -23.28 11.32
N GLY A 88 -25.25 -22.69 12.13
CA GLY A 88 -25.79 -23.28 13.35
C GLY A 88 -24.85 -23.25 14.55
N ALA A 89 -23.73 -22.54 14.48
CA ALA A 89 -22.82 -22.33 15.61
C ALA A 89 -23.34 -21.25 16.58
N ASP A 90 -22.89 -21.28 17.84
CA ASP A 90 -23.09 -20.18 18.79
C ASP A 90 -22.07 -19.05 18.52
N PHE A 91 -22.13 -18.51 17.30
CA PHE A 91 -21.28 -17.44 16.81
C PHE A 91 -22.08 -16.55 15.88
N GLU A 92 -21.83 -15.25 15.97
CA GLU A 92 -22.41 -14.24 15.10
C GLU A 92 -21.32 -13.30 14.62
N PHE A 93 -21.44 -12.86 13.36
CA PHE A 93 -20.55 -11.87 12.77
C PHE A 93 -21.34 -10.98 11.80
N HIS A 94 -21.27 -9.68 12.03
CA HIS A 94 -21.87 -8.65 11.19
C HIS A 94 -20.76 -7.87 10.49
N LEU A 95 -20.87 -7.74 9.17
CA LEU A 95 -19.91 -6.99 8.37
C LEU A 95 -20.58 -5.74 7.80
N HIS A 96 -19.98 -4.59 8.08
CA HIS A 96 -20.46 -3.29 7.62
C HIS A 96 -19.50 -2.72 6.59
N ASN A 97 -19.95 -2.49 5.35
CA ASN A 97 -19.13 -1.76 4.40
C ASN A 97 -19.22 -0.25 4.69
N HIS A 98 -18.07 0.40 4.75
CA HIS A 98 -17.93 1.83 4.99
C HIS A 98 -17.24 2.45 3.79
N LEU A 99 -17.90 3.37 3.10
CA LEU A 99 -17.34 4.06 1.94
C LEU A 99 -16.47 5.24 2.38
N GLY A 100 -15.22 5.26 1.93
CA GLY A 100 -14.32 6.41 2.06
C GLY A 100 -14.70 7.57 1.13
N TYR A 101 -13.82 8.57 1.01
CA TYR A 101 -14.11 9.76 0.17
C TYR A 101 -12.87 10.35 -0.51
N GLY A 102 -11.93 9.49 -0.91
CA GLY A 102 -10.75 9.87 -1.68
C GLY A 102 -9.67 10.60 -0.91
N ALA A 103 -9.04 9.88 0.01
CA ALA A 103 -7.88 10.37 0.75
C ALA A 103 -6.94 9.20 1.06
N TYR A 104 -5.78 9.16 0.41
CA TYR A 104 -4.77 8.10 0.61
C TYR A 104 -4.36 7.96 2.08
N VAL A 105 -4.32 9.05 2.83
CA VAL A 105 -4.00 9.03 4.26
C VAL A 105 -5.02 8.24 5.09
N CYS A 106 -6.28 8.14 4.65
CA CYS A 106 -7.29 7.32 5.32
C CYS A 106 -7.00 5.81 5.22
N GLY A 107 -6.13 5.39 4.30
CA GLY A 107 -5.64 4.01 4.22
C GLY A 107 -4.60 3.69 5.28
N GLU A 108 -4.08 4.68 6.02
CA GLU A 108 -3.24 4.42 7.19
C GLU A 108 -4.08 3.82 8.33
N GLU A 109 -3.55 2.77 8.95
CA GLU A 109 -4.22 1.96 9.98
C GLU A 109 -5.03 2.77 11.01
N THR A 110 -4.48 3.83 11.59
CA THR A 110 -5.15 4.62 12.63
C THR A 110 -5.99 5.77 12.10
N ALA A 111 -5.62 6.36 10.96
CA ALA A 111 -6.44 7.35 10.27
C ALA A 111 -7.75 6.73 9.78
N LEU A 112 -7.69 5.49 9.29
CA LEU A 112 -8.83 4.69 8.89
C LEU A 112 -9.86 4.59 10.01
N LEU A 113 -9.42 4.29 11.24
CA LEU A 113 -10.29 4.23 12.41
C LEU A 113 -10.97 5.57 12.71
N GLU A 114 -10.22 6.67 12.66
CA GLU A 114 -10.77 8.02 12.86
C GLU A 114 -11.80 8.37 11.79
N SER A 115 -11.55 7.97 10.53
CA SER A 115 -12.50 8.16 9.44
C SER A 115 -13.78 7.36 9.66
N ILE A 116 -13.70 6.08 10.07
CA ILE A 116 -14.90 5.27 10.41
C ILE A 116 -15.69 5.92 11.56
N GLU A 117 -14.99 6.52 12.53
CA GLU A 117 -15.59 7.24 13.65
C GLU A 117 -16.26 8.56 13.26
N GLY A 118 -16.25 8.93 11.98
CA GLY A 118 -16.84 10.18 11.46
C GLY A 118 -16.00 11.42 11.74
N LYS A 119 -14.73 11.25 12.12
CA LYS A 119 -13.77 12.34 12.31
C LYS A 119 -12.95 12.51 11.03
N LYS A 120 -12.06 13.52 11.03
CA LYS A 120 -11.07 13.66 9.96
C LYS A 120 -10.13 12.45 9.98
N GLY A 121 -9.72 11.96 8.81
CA GLY A 121 -8.73 10.88 8.64
C GLY A 121 -7.32 11.30 9.03
N GLN A 122 -7.14 11.77 10.26
CA GLN A 122 -5.86 12.15 10.83
C GLN A 122 -5.36 11.01 11.71
N PRO A 123 -4.17 10.45 11.45
CA PRO A 123 -3.62 9.34 12.22
C PRO A 123 -3.55 9.61 13.73
N ARG A 124 -3.64 8.54 14.52
CA ARG A 124 -3.41 8.57 15.97
C ARG A 124 -1.93 8.38 16.26
N PHE A 125 -1.42 9.09 17.26
CA PHE A 125 -0.07 8.85 17.76
C PHE A 125 0.01 7.46 18.41
N LYS A 126 1.03 6.67 18.05
CA LYS A 126 1.32 5.36 18.67
C LYS A 126 2.45 5.56 19.70
N PRO A 127 2.33 5.09 20.97
CA PRO A 127 1.18 4.42 21.61
C PRO A 127 0.04 5.37 22.08
N PRO A 128 -1.20 4.86 22.30
CA PRO A 128 -1.61 3.45 22.33
C PRO A 128 -1.85 2.83 20.93
N PHE A 129 -1.60 1.52 20.81
CA PHE A 129 -1.82 0.78 19.56
C PHE A 129 -3.29 0.35 19.38
N PRO A 130 -3.79 0.22 18.13
CA PRO A 130 -5.17 -0.19 17.85
C PRO A 130 -5.62 -1.49 18.51
N ALA A 131 -4.72 -2.46 18.61
CA ALA A 131 -4.99 -3.73 19.26
C ALA A 131 -5.38 -3.59 20.75
N SER A 132 -5.06 -2.47 21.39
CA SER A 132 -5.48 -2.14 22.76
C SER A 132 -6.54 -1.05 22.79
N PHE A 133 -6.38 -0.02 21.94
CA PHE A 133 -7.27 1.14 21.87
C PHE A 133 -7.44 1.58 20.40
N GLY A 134 -8.40 0.96 19.73
CA GLY A 134 -8.71 1.15 18.32
C GLY A 134 -10.09 1.80 18.13
N LEU A 135 -10.90 1.21 17.25
CA LEU A 135 -12.21 1.72 16.87
C LEU A 135 -13.12 1.86 18.10
N TYR A 136 -13.73 3.03 18.26
CA TYR A 136 -14.56 3.41 19.40
C TYR A 136 -13.89 3.19 20.76
N GLY A 137 -12.55 3.30 20.79
CA GLY A 137 -11.72 3.06 21.97
C GLY A 137 -11.64 1.60 22.41
N LYS A 138 -12.03 0.65 21.54
CA LYS A 138 -12.01 -0.80 21.83
C LYS A 138 -10.85 -1.49 21.10
N PRO A 139 -10.37 -2.65 21.60
CA PRO A 139 -9.39 -3.46 20.89
C PRO A 139 -9.83 -3.74 19.45
N THR A 140 -8.97 -3.38 18.50
CA THR A 140 -9.27 -3.52 17.07
C THR A 140 -8.08 -4.11 16.34
N THR A 141 -8.34 -5.07 15.45
CA THR A 141 -7.36 -5.56 14.49
C THR A 141 -7.71 -5.05 13.10
N ILE A 142 -6.73 -4.46 12.41
CA ILE A 142 -6.87 -3.96 11.06
C ILE A 142 -5.92 -4.75 10.17
N ASN A 143 -6.44 -5.36 9.11
CA ASN A 143 -5.63 -6.01 8.07
C ASN A 143 -6.14 -5.60 6.68
N ASN A 144 -5.28 -5.71 5.67
CA ASN A 144 -5.61 -5.46 4.28
C ASN A 144 -6.52 -6.55 3.69
N THR A 145 -7.24 -6.21 2.62
CA THR A 145 -8.12 -7.10 1.84
C THR A 145 -7.44 -8.40 1.44
N GLU A 146 -6.26 -8.33 0.83
CA GLU A 146 -5.48 -9.50 0.40
C GLU A 146 -5.16 -10.45 1.55
N THR A 147 -4.84 -9.90 2.73
CA THR A 147 -4.53 -10.69 3.91
C THR A 147 -5.75 -11.49 4.36
N PHE A 148 -6.93 -10.86 4.44
CA PHE A 148 -8.17 -11.57 4.79
C PHE A 148 -8.57 -12.58 3.72
N ALA A 149 -8.51 -12.21 2.44
CA ALA A 149 -8.84 -13.09 1.33
C ALA A 149 -7.92 -14.32 1.23
N SER A 150 -6.71 -14.26 1.79
CA SER A 150 -5.80 -15.40 1.87
C SER A 150 -6.18 -16.42 2.97
N ILE A 151 -6.95 -16.00 3.99
CA ILE A 151 -7.29 -16.84 5.16
C ILE A 151 -8.05 -18.11 4.78
N PRO A 152 -9.12 -18.08 3.94
CA PRO A 152 -9.85 -19.29 3.56
C PRO A 152 -8.95 -20.39 2.98
N TYR A 153 -8.01 -20.01 2.10
CA TYR A 153 -7.05 -20.96 1.54
C TYR A 153 -6.12 -21.53 2.63
N ILE A 154 -5.59 -20.67 3.51
CA ILE A 154 -4.69 -21.07 4.59
C ILE A 154 -5.36 -22.08 5.53
N ILE A 155 -6.62 -21.85 5.89
CA ILE A 155 -7.36 -22.76 6.78
C ILE A 155 -7.69 -24.07 6.07
N ARG A 156 -8.10 -24.02 4.80
CA ARG A 156 -8.46 -25.21 4.02
C ARG A 156 -7.26 -26.11 3.73
N GLU A 157 -6.11 -25.53 3.37
CA GLU A 157 -4.94 -26.26 2.88
C GLU A 157 -3.83 -26.46 3.92
N SER A 158 -3.91 -25.75 5.06
CA SER A 158 -2.90 -25.58 6.12
C SER A 158 -1.91 -24.42 5.91
N GLY A 159 -1.55 -23.79 7.02
CA GLY A 159 -0.52 -22.74 7.05
C GLY A 159 0.86 -23.21 6.59
N LYS A 160 1.20 -24.50 6.76
CA LYS A 160 2.45 -25.05 6.23
C LYS A 160 2.46 -25.06 4.71
N LYS A 161 1.40 -25.58 4.06
CA LYS A 161 1.31 -25.57 2.59
C LYS A 161 1.38 -24.16 2.02
N PHE A 162 0.70 -23.20 2.66
CA PHE A 162 0.78 -21.79 2.25
C PHE A 162 2.20 -21.24 2.41
N ALA A 163 2.82 -21.44 3.58
CA ALA A 163 4.19 -20.97 3.83
C ALA A 163 5.20 -21.56 2.82
N ASP A 164 5.06 -22.84 2.47
CA ASP A 164 5.92 -23.56 1.52
C ASP A 164 5.77 -23.06 0.07
N LEU A 165 4.78 -22.22 -0.25
CA LEU A 165 4.69 -21.57 -1.57
C LEU A 165 5.77 -20.51 -1.77
N GLY A 166 6.16 -19.82 -0.69
CA GLY A 166 7.11 -18.70 -0.75
C GLY A 166 8.54 -19.09 -0.40
N VAL A 167 9.33 -18.10 0.02
CA VAL A 167 10.71 -18.27 0.48
C VAL A 167 10.79 -18.10 2.01
N PRO A 168 11.89 -18.52 2.68
CA PRO A 168 12.06 -18.29 4.12
C PRO A 168 11.81 -16.82 4.49
N ASN A 169 11.12 -16.58 5.61
CA ASN A 169 10.66 -15.26 6.09
C ASN A 169 9.63 -14.53 5.19
N SER A 170 9.28 -15.09 4.03
CA SER A 170 8.34 -14.54 3.05
C SER A 170 7.50 -15.68 2.45
N GLY A 171 6.72 -16.35 3.30
CA GLY A 171 5.87 -17.48 2.88
C GLY A 171 4.62 -17.01 2.12
N GLY A 172 4.03 -17.92 1.35
CA GLY A 172 2.79 -17.65 0.64
C GLY A 172 2.95 -17.09 -0.77
N ILE A 173 1.84 -16.54 -1.25
CA ILE A 173 1.72 -15.85 -2.53
C ILE A 173 1.54 -14.34 -2.27
N LYS A 174 1.69 -13.56 -3.32
CA LYS A 174 1.42 -12.13 -3.32
C LYS A 174 0.78 -11.74 -4.65
N LEU A 175 -0.24 -10.90 -4.60
CA LEU A 175 -0.75 -10.21 -5.79
C LEU A 175 0.12 -8.98 -6.05
N PHE A 176 0.84 -8.98 -7.17
CA PHE A 176 1.64 -7.84 -7.63
C PHE A 176 0.87 -7.05 -8.68
N SER A 177 0.69 -5.76 -8.44
CA SER A 177 0.15 -4.81 -9.42
C SER A 177 1.29 -4.27 -10.26
N VAL A 178 1.45 -4.74 -11.50
CA VAL A 178 2.52 -4.28 -12.41
C VAL A 178 1.97 -3.21 -13.34
N SER A 179 2.53 -2.01 -13.27
CA SER A 179 2.09 -0.82 -14.00
C SER A 179 3.27 -0.05 -14.61
N GLY A 180 2.96 1.03 -15.33
CA GLY A 180 3.96 1.87 -16.00
C GLY A 180 4.35 1.36 -17.39
N HIS A 181 5.64 1.40 -17.69
CA HIS A 181 6.20 1.12 -19.02
C HIS A 181 6.40 -0.39 -19.28
N VAL A 182 5.30 -1.16 -19.22
CA VAL A 182 5.22 -2.58 -19.62
C VAL A 182 4.19 -2.79 -20.73
N ASN A 183 4.30 -3.89 -21.49
CA ASN A 183 3.37 -4.17 -22.60
C ASN A 183 2.00 -4.72 -22.15
N LYS A 184 1.95 -5.38 -20.98
CA LYS A 184 0.73 -5.98 -20.42
C LYS A 184 0.62 -5.65 -18.93
N PRO A 185 0.26 -4.41 -18.57
CA PRO A 185 0.04 -4.05 -17.16
C PRO A 185 -1.15 -4.83 -16.59
N GLY A 186 -1.13 -5.09 -15.29
CA GLY A 186 -2.18 -5.83 -14.61
C GLY A 186 -1.74 -6.41 -13.27
N ASN A 187 -2.64 -7.18 -12.64
CA ASN A 187 -2.35 -7.90 -11.42
C ASN A 187 -1.87 -9.33 -11.71
N PHE A 188 -0.85 -9.76 -11.00
CA PHE A 188 -0.24 -11.08 -11.13
C PHE A 188 -0.12 -11.72 -9.76
N GLU A 189 -0.88 -12.80 -9.54
CA GLU A 189 -0.76 -13.64 -8.35
C GLU A 189 0.41 -14.60 -8.56
N VAL A 190 1.49 -14.40 -7.80
CA VAL A 190 2.69 -15.25 -7.88
C VAL A 190 3.22 -15.59 -6.50
N PRO A 191 3.99 -16.70 -6.36
CA PRO A 191 4.66 -17.00 -5.11
C PRO A 191 5.64 -15.91 -4.68
N MET A 192 5.71 -15.65 -3.38
CA MET A 192 6.71 -14.76 -2.80
C MET A 192 8.13 -15.28 -3.10
N GLY A 193 9.03 -14.38 -3.50
CA GLY A 193 10.38 -14.74 -3.97
C GLY A 193 10.48 -15.05 -5.46
N THR A 194 9.40 -14.88 -6.23
CA THR A 194 9.46 -14.94 -7.70
C THR A 194 10.49 -13.94 -8.24
N PRO A 195 11.43 -14.33 -9.12
CA PRO A 195 12.38 -13.41 -9.73
C PRO A 195 11.68 -12.27 -10.48
N PHE A 196 12.15 -11.03 -10.32
CA PHE A 196 11.54 -9.89 -11.02
C PHE A 196 11.51 -10.07 -12.54
N ARG A 197 12.56 -10.67 -13.13
CA ARG A 197 12.61 -10.96 -14.58
C ARG A 197 11.39 -11.77 -15.05
N LYS A 198 10.97 -12.74 -14.24
CA LYS A 198 9.81 -13.61 -14.53
C LYS A 198 8.51 -12.83 -14.41
N LEU A 199 8.37 -11.99 -13.38
CA LEU A 199 7.21 -11.11 -13.23
C LEU A 199 7.10 -10.11 -14.40
N LEU A 200 8.23 -9.52 -14.81
CA LEU A 200 8.31 -8.63 -15.96
C LEU A 200 7.95 -9.33 -17.27
N GLU A 201 8.40 -10.58 -17.46
CA GLU A 201 8.01 -11.42 -18.60
C GLU A 201 6.49 -11.68 -18.63
N MET A 202 5.88 -11.99 -17.48
CA MET A 202 4.43 -12.14 -17.35
C MET A 202 3.68 -10.86 -17.73
N ALA A 203 4.23 -9.69 -17.36
CA ALA A 203 3.76 -8.38 -17.77
C ALA A 203 4.11 -7.99 -19.23
N GLY A 204 4.58 -8.96 -20.03
CA GLY A 204 4.86 -8.77 -21.45
C GLY A 204 6.17 -8.04 -21.75
N GLY A 205 7.06 -7.86 -20.77
CA GLY A 205 8.32 -7.13 -20.92
C GLY A 205 8.15 -5.60 -20.93
N VAL A 206 9.27 -4.90 -21.07
CA VAL A 206 9.30 -3.43 -21.14
C VAL A 206 8.59 -2.96 -22.41
N ARG A 207 7.83 -1.87 -22.27
CA ARG A 207 7.03 -1.26 -23.34
C ARG A 207 7.86 -1.10 -24.62
N ASN A 208 7.33 -1.55 -25.75
CA ASN A 208 7.92 -1.41 -27.10
C ASN A 208 9.40 -1.83 -27.24
N GLY A 209 9.92 -2.67 -26.34
CA GLY A 209 11.32 -3.11 -26.37
C GLY A 209 12.34 -2.06 -25.92
N HIS A 210 11.91 -0.98 -25.25
CA HIS A 210 12.81 0.01 -24.64
C HIS A 210 13.70 -0.61 -23.55
N LYS A 211 14.81 0.06 -23.20
CA LYS A 211 15.66 -0.39 -22.10
C LYS A 211 14.97 -0.12 -20.76
N LEU A 212 15.02 -1.09 -19.86
CA LEU A 212 14.59 -0.89 -18.47
C LEU A 212 15.52 0.13 -17.80
N LYS A 213 14.95 1.26 -17.37
CA LYS A 213 15.70 2.31 -16.66
C LYS A 213 15.61 2.11 -15.16
N ALA A 214 14.39 2.07 -14.62
CA ALA A 214 14.14 2.12 -13.19
C ALA A 214 12.87 1.35 -12.81
N VAL A 215 12.80 0.87 -11.58
CA VAL A 215 11.60 0.21 -11.03
C VAL A 215 11.37 0.67 -9.60
N ILE A 216 10.13 1.02 -9.29
CA ILE A 216 9.67 1.16 -7.90
C ILE A 216 8.99 -0.17 -7.54
N PRO A 217 9.58 -1.01 -6.68
CA PRO A 217 9.20 -2.42 -6.60
C PRO A 217 8.04 -2.73 -5.65
N GLY A 218 7.77 -1.89 -4.66
CA GLY A 218 6.79 -2.18 -3.60
C GLY A 218 5.53 -1.33 -3.64
N GLY A 219 5.61 -0.13 -4.18
CA GLY A 219 4.58 0.91 -4.20
C GLY A 219 5.25 2.27 -4.22
N SER A 220 4.51 3.34 -4.53
CA SER A 220 5.10 4.68 -4.70
C SER A 220 5.89 5.18 -3.49
N SER A 221 5.65 4.60 -2.32
CA SER A 221 6.30 4.91 -1.06
C SER A 221 7.74 4.38 -0.97
N MET A 222 8.15 3.49 -1.87
CA MET A 222 9.42 2.78 -1.78
C MET A 222 10.53 3.44 -2.62
N PRO A 223 11.79 3.38 -2.19
CA PRO A 223 12.92 3.85 -2.99
C PRO A 223 12.96 3.17 -4.37
N VAL A 224 13.25 3.95 -5.42
CA VAL A 224 13.46 3.40 -6.76
C VAL A 224 14.75 2.59 -6.83
N LEU A 225 14.76 1.52 -7.63
CA LEU A 225 15.95 0.75 -7.97
C LEU A 225 16.30 0.91 -9.46
N PRO A 226 17.61 0.98 -9.81
CA PRO A 226 18.08 0.85 -11.17
C PRO A 226 17.64 -0.46 -11.82
N GLY A 227 17.29 -0.41 -13.11
CA GLY A 227 16.85 -1.58 -13.86
C GLY A 227 17.84 -2.75 -13.82
N GLU A 228 19.14 -2.44 -13.89
CA GLU A 228 20.21 -3.46 -13.82
C GLU A 228 20.22 -4.19 -12.47
N ILE A 229 20.06 -3.45 -11.36
CA ILE A 229 19.94 -4.05 -10.02
C ILE A 229 18.66 -4.86 -9.93
N MET A 230 17.53 -4.29 -10.37
CA MET A 230 16.22 -4.92 -10.24
C MET A 230 16.12 -6.25 -10.98
N MET A 231 16.80 -6.39 -12.12
CA MET A 231 16.83 -7.65 -12.86
C MET A 231 17.45 -8.80 -12.05
N ASP A 232 18.32 -8.52 -11.07
CA ASP A 232 18.93 -9.54 -10.20
C ASP A 232 18.17 -9.78 -8.89
N VAL A 233 17.01 -9.14 -8.70
CA VAL A 233 16.26 -9.16 -7.44
C VAL A 233 15.05 -10.11 -7.52
N ASN A 234 14.82 -10.84 -6.42
CA ASN A 234 13.60 -11.60 -6.21
C ASN A 234 12.55 -10.75 -5.50
N MET A 235 11.28 -10.98 -5.83
CA MET A 235 10.14 -10.25 -5.28
C MET A 235 9.75 -10.80 -3.90
N ASP A 236 10.59 -10.54 -2.90
CA ASP A 236 10.38 -10.87 -1.49
C ASP A 236 10.95 -9.77 -0.57
N TYR A 237 10.58 -9.81 0.72
CA TYR A 237 10.96 -8.76 1.67
C TYR A 237 12.49 -8.64 1.86
N ASP A 238 13.19 -9.76 1.98
CA ASP A 238 14.62 -9.79 2.30
C ASP A 238 15.47 -9.36 1.10
N SER A 239 15.12 -9.83 -0.10
CA SER A 239 15.83 -9.51 -1.35
C SER A 239 15.72 -8.02 -1.69
N LEU A 240 14.52 -7.45 -1.58
CA LEU A 240 14.29 -6.03 -1.86
C LEU A 240 14.97 -5.13 -0.82
N GLN A 241 14.90 -5.49 0.46
CA GLN A 241 15.62 -4.79 1.53
C GLN A 241 17.14 -4.75 1.27
N LYS A 242 17.73 -5.88 0.89
CA LYS A 242 19.17 -5.96 0.53
C LYS A 242 19.53 -5.10 -0.68
N ALA A 243 18.62 -4.96 -1.65
CA ALA A 243 18.80 -4.10 -2.81
C ALA A 243 18.67 -2.59 -2.48
N GLY A 244 18.20 -2.24 -1.27
CA GLY A 244 18.04 -0.86 -0.82
C GLY A 244 16.65 -0.25 -1.10
N SER A 245 15.64 -1.09 -1.33
CA SER A 245 14.23 -0.71 -1.38
C SER A 245 13.42 -1.64 -0.48
N TYR A 246 12.09 -1.63 -0.53
CA TYR A 246 11.27 -2.57 0.23
C TYR A 246 10.06 -3.03 -0.55
N LEU A 247 9.48 -4.14 -0.11
CA LEU A 247 8.19 -4.61 -0.61
C LEU A 247 7.08 -3.97 0.25
N GLY A 248 6.30 -3.09 -0.37
CA GLY A 248 5.12 -2.48 0.21
C GLY A 248 3.87 -3.30 -0.13
N SER A 249 2.91 -2.65 -0.79
CA SER A 249 1.66 -3.25 -1.28
C SER A 249 1.85 -4.22 -2.44
N GLY A 250 3.04 -4.32 -3.04
CA GLY A 250 3.31 -5.12 -4.23
C GLY A 250 3.01 -4.38 -5.54
N ALA A 251 2.90 -3.06 -5.48
CA ALA A 251 2.75 -2.20 -6.64
C ALA A 251 4.10 -1.93 -7.32
N VAL A 252 4.33 -2.63 -8.43
CA VAL A 252 5.54 -2.54 -9.23
C VAL A 252 5.34 -1.51 -10.34
N ILE A 253 6.01 -0.36 -10.25
CA ILE A 253 5.97 0.68 -11.27
C ILE A 253 7.25 0.59 -12.10
N VAL A 254 7.12 0.18 -13.36
CA VAL A 254 8.23 0.03 -14.29
C VAL A 254 8.43 1.31 -15.10
N MET A 255 9.67 1.76 -15.23
CA MET A 255 10.06 2.93 -16.03
C MET A 255 11.14 2.55 -17.04
N ASP A 256 10.87 2.80 -18.33
CA ASP A 256 11.83 2.66 -19.42
C ASP A 256 12.75 3.89 -19.59
N ASP A 257 13.71 3.78 -20.52
CA ASP A 257 14.71 4.81 -20.85
C ASP A 257 14.16 6.13 -21.38
N THR A 258 12.88 6.20 -21.74
CA THR A 258 12.21 7.45 -22.16
C THR A 258 11.71 8.28 -20.99
N THR A 259 11.87 7.79 -19.76
CA THR A 259 11.32 8.43 -18.56
C THR A 259 12.25 9.50 -18.01
N CYS A 260 11.74 10.71 -17.82
CA CYS A 260 12.44 11.77 -17.10
C CYS A 260 12.33 11.53 -15.58
N MET A 261 13.44 11.27 -14.88
CA MET A 261 13.38 10.92 -13.45
C MET A 261 12.98 12.12 -12.57
N VAL A 262 13.30 13.34 -12.98
CA VAL A 262 12.89 14.57 -12.28
C VAL A 262 11.37 14.75 -12.35
N ARG A 263 10.78 14.64 -13.54
CA ARG A 263 9.31 14.68 -13.73
C ARG A 263 8.60 13.54 -13.00
N ALA A 264 9.18 12.34 -13.00
CA ALA A 264 8.63 11.21 -12.23
C ALA A 264 8.61 11.53 -10.73
N LEU A 265 9.71 12.07 -10.19
CA LEU A 265 9.77 12.50 -8.80
C LEU A 265 8.75 13.61 -8.51
N GLU A 266 8.65 14.60 -9.39
CA GLU A 266 7.73 15.73 -9.24
C GLU A 266 6.30 15.23 -9.02
N ARG A 267 5.85 14.28 -9.85
CA ARG A 267 4.49 13.74 -9.74
C ARG A 267 4.27 12.98 -8.43
N LEU A 268 5.27 12.22 -7.97
CA LEU A 268 5.21 11.51 -6.68
C LEU A 268 5.22 12.49 -5.50
N SER A 269 6.11 13.47 -5.51
CA SER A 269 6.15 14.52 -4.47
C SER A 269 4.87 15.33 -4.43
N TYR A 270 4.26 15.62 -5.58
CA TYR A 270 2.95 16.28 -5.65
C TYR A 270 1.85 15.41 -5.02
N PHE A 271 1.83 14.11 -5.32
CA PHE A 271 0.89 13.18 -4.70
C PHE A 271 0.98 13.21 -3.17
N TYR A 272 2.17 13.04 -2.60
CA TYR A 272 2.33 13.07 -1.14
C TYR A 272 2.08 14.44 -0.50
N PHE A 273 2.25 15.52 -1.26
CA PHE A 273 1.87 16.86 -0.82
C PHE A 273 0.35 16.99 -0.69
N GLU A 274 -0.40 16.61 -1.74
CA GLU A 274 -1.87 16.69 -1.75
C GLU A 274 -2.51 15.71 -0.76
N GLU A 275 -1.96 14.49 -0.64
CA GLU A 275 -2.51 13.43 0.20
C GLU A 275 -2.08 13.49 1.67
N SER A 276 -1.34 14.53 2.05
CA SER A 276 -0.97 14.76 3.45
C SER A 276 -2.17 15.27 4.24
N CYS A 277 -2.55 14.59 5.33
CA CYS A 277 -3.63 15.06 6.23
C CYS A 277 -3.31 16.38 6.97
N GLY A 278 -2.07 16.88 6.87
CA GLY A 278 -1.63 18.14 7.46
C GLY A 278 -1.49 18.15 8.98
N GLN A 279 -1.59 17.01 9.67
CA GLN A 279 -1.57 16.98 11.14
C GLN A 279 -0.20 17.33 11.73
N CYS A 280 0.88 16.64 11.30
CA CYS A 280 2.23 16.85 11.82
C CYS A 280 3.01 17.85 10.98
N THR A 281 3.66 18.82 11.64
CA THR A 281 4.41 19.89 10.97
C THR A 281 5.50 19.39 10.02
N PRO A 282 6.33 18.38 10.37
CA PRO A 282 7.36 17.89 9.45
C PRO A 282 6.76 17.40 8.13
N CYS A 283 5.64 16.66 8.17
CA CYS A 283 4.95 16.24 6.96
C CYS A 283 4.25 17.40 6.25
N ARG A 284 3.38 18.14 6.97
CA ARG A 284 2.54 19.20 6.39
C ARG A 284 3.35 20.24 5.62
N GLU A 285 4.42 20.74 6.22
CA GLU A 285 5.25 21.77 5.60
C GLU A 285 6.33 21.15 4.71
N GLY A 286 6.90 20.03 5.13
CA GLY A 286 8.03 19.38 4.47
C GLY A 286 7.66 18.78 3.12
N THR A 287 6.52 18.08 2.98
CA THR A 287 6.13 17.51 1.67
C THR A 287 5.85 18.60 0.65
N GLY A 288 5.20 19.69 1.05
CA GLY A 288 5.02 20.85 0.20
C GLY A 288 6.35 21.51 -0.20
N TRP A 289 7.34 21.52 0.69
CA TRP A 289 8.67 22.05 0.38
C TRP A 289 9.43 21.15 -0.59
N LEU A 290 9.42 19.83 -0.38
CA LEU A 290 9.97 18.85 -1.32
C LEU A 290 9.39 19.04 -2.72
N TYR A 291 8.05 19.05 -2.84
CA TYR A 291 7.38 19.27 -4.12
C TYR A 291 7.80 20.58 -4.79
N ARG A 292 7.80 21.71 -4.06
CA ARG A 292 8.19 23.01 -4.64
C ARG A 292 9.63 23.04 -5.14
N ILE A 293 10.56 22.35 -4.47
CA ILE A 293 11.95 22.28 -4.94
C ILE A 293 12.03 21.42 -6.20
N VAL A 294 11.44 20.21 -6.18
CA VAL A 294 11.46 19.31 -7.35
C VAL A 294 10.77 19.95 -8.56
N HIS A 295 9.60 20.58 -8.35
CA HIS A 295 8.89 21.36 -9.37
C HIS A 295 9.77 22.45 -9.98
N ARG A 296 10.50 23.20 -9.13
CA ARG A 296 11.43 24.22 -9.57
C ARG A 296 12.57 23.65 -10.43
N ILE A 297 13.11 22.49 -10.07
CA ILE A 297 14.15 21.80 -10.85
C ILE A 297 13.59 21.35 -12.21
N GLU A 298 12.42 20.72 -12.25
CA GLU A 298 11.78 20.29 -13.50
C GLU A 298 11.55 21.47 -14.45
N HIS A 299 11.17 22.63 -13.92
CA HIS A 299 10.85 23.83 -14.70
C HIS A 299 12.06 24.76 -14.96
N GLY A 300 13.29 24.23 -14.83
CA GLY A 300 14.52 24.93 -15.23
C GLY A 300 14.91 26.12 -14.35
N GLN A 301 14.39 26.15 -13.12
CA GLN A 301 14.66 27.17 -12.11
C GLN A 301 15.45 26.62 -10.91
N GLY A 302 15.85 25.34 -10.96
CA GLY A 302 16.62 24.68 -9.91
C GLY A 302 18.01 25.28 -9.70
N LYS A 303 18.55 25.08 -8.51
CA LYS A 303 19.90 25.50 -8.14
C LYS A 303 20.74 24.30 -7.72
N PRO A 304 22.08 24.33 -7.86
CA PRO A 304 22.94 23.23 -7.42
C PRO A 304 22.72 22.84 -5.95
N GLU A 305 22.46 23.81 -5.08
CA GLU A 305 22.24 23.58 -3.63
C GLU A 305 20.90 22.89 -3.34
N ASP A 306 19.97 22.87 -4.29
CA ASP A 306 18.64 22.28 -4.10
C ASP A 306 18.73 20.77 -3.86
N LEU A 307 19.74 20.08 -4.40
CA LEU A 307 19.89 18.62 -4.24
C LEU A 307 20.28 18.23 -2.82
N ASP A 308 21.19 18.99 -2.20
CA ASP A 308 21.59 18.77 -0.81
C ASP A 308 20.47 19.19 0.15
N LEU A 309 19.77 20.29 -0.16
CA LEU A 309 18.60 20.73 0.59
C LEU A 309 17.47 19.68 0.55
N LEU A 310 17.22 19.04 -0.59
CA LEU A 310 16.24 17.95 -0.69
C LEU A 310 16.57 16.80 0.29
N LEU A 311 17.83 16.38 0.34
CA LEU A 311 18.26 15.32 1.26
C LEU A 311 18.14 15.74 2.72
N GLU A 312 18.54 16.98 3.05
CA GLU A 312 18.37 17.54 4.40
C GLU A 312 16.89 17.57 4.82
N LEU A 313 15.99 17.95 3.91
CA LEU A 313 14.55 17.95 4.18
C LEU A 313 14.04 16.52 4.41
N CYS A 314 14.47 15.55 3.61
CA CYS A 314 14.10 14.15 3.80
C CYS A 314 14.49 13.65 5.20
N ASP A 315 15.70 13.96 5.67
CA ASP A 315 16.17 13.58 7.01
C ASP A 315 15.44 14.29 8.16
N ASN A 316 14.87 15.47 7.88
CA ASN A 316 14.05 16.21 8.83
C ASN A 316 12.58 15.77 8.85
N ILE A 317 12.11 15.07 7.82
CA ILE A 317 10.77 14.50 7.73
C ILE A 317 10.77 13.06 8.26
N ALA A 318 11.64 12.23 7.72
CA ALA A 318 11.66 10.79 7.98
C ALA A 318 11.88 10.48 9.47
N GLY A 319 11.07 9.56 10.00
CA GLY A 319 11.12 9.17 11.41
C GLY A 319 10.67 10.25 12.42
N ARG A 320 10.17 11.41 11.96
CA ARG A 320 9.70 12.52 12.82
C ARG A 320 8.22 12.87 12.62
N THR A 321 7.49 12.04 11.89
CA THR A 321 6.06 12.20 11.61
C THR A 321 5.20 11.26 12.46
N ILE A 322 3.90 11.55 12.55
CA ILE A 322 2.96 10.73 13.33
C ILE A 322 2.74 9.37 12.66
N CYS A 323 2.70 9.36 11.33
CA CYS A 323 2.51 8.17 10.51
C CYS A 323 3.63 8.03 9.47
N ALA A 324 3.65 6.89 8.78
CA ALA A 324 4.64 6.55 7.76
C ALA A 324 4.51 7.35 6.45
N LEU A 325 3.49 8.22 6.29
CA LEU A 325 3.37 9.06 5.10
C LEU A 325 4.57 9.99 4.94
N GLY A 326 5.15 10.47 6.03
CA GLY A 326 6.39 11.27 6.00
C GLY A 326 7.55 10.50 5.39
N ASP A 327 7.74 9.24 5.80
CA ASP A 327 8.76 8.35 5.23
C ASP A 327 8.46 8.06 3.76
N ALA A 328 7.19 7.77 3.43
CA ALA A 328 6.72 7.52 2.06
C ALA A 328 6.93 8.71 1.12
N ALA A 329 6.92 9.94 1.64
CA ALA A 329 7.23 11.14 0.87
C ALA A 329 8.74 11.39 0.71
N ALA A 330 9.54 10.99 1.71
CA ALA A 330 10.98 11.21 1.73
C ALA A 330 11.77 10.15 0.95
N TRP A 331 11.39 8.88 1.05
CA TRP A 331 12.11 7.75 0.44
C TRP A 331 12.18 7.79 -1.09
N PRO A 332 11.14 8.21 -1.84
CA PRO A 332 11.24 8.37 -3.29
C PRO A 332 12.28 9.42 -3.69
N VAL A 333 12.35 10.55 -2.96
CA VAL A 333 13.34 11.60 -3.19
C VAL A 333 14.75 11.08 -2.94
N GLN A 334 14.97 10.46 -1.77
CA GLN A 334 16.27 9.88 -1.41
C GLN A 334 16.71 8.80 -2.42
N GLY A 335 15.80 7.91 -2.82
CA GLY A 335 16.07 6.85 -3.79
C GLY A 335 16.41 7.39 -5.18
N MET A 336 15.65 8.38 -5.67
CA MET A 336 15.89 8.97 -6.98
C MET A 336 17.19 9.77 -7.01
N LEU A 337 17.50 10.55 -5.97
CA LEU A 337 18.79 11.26 -5.89
C LEU A 337 19.97 10.30 -5.72
N LYS A 338 19.82 9.20 -4.99
CA LYS A 338 20.88 8.20 -4.84
C LYS A 338 21.32 7.58 -6.17
N HIS A 339 20.37 7.30 -7.06
CA HIS A 339 20.62 6.53 -8.27
C HIS A 339 20.66 7.37 -9.55
N TYR A 340 20.00 8.53 -9.57
CA TYR A 340 19.81 9.37 -10.76
C TYR A 340 20.21 10.83 -10.53
N ARG A 341 21.06 11.12 -9.54
CA ARG A 341 21.52 12.50 -9.23
C ARG A 341 21.96 13.28 -10.46
N ASN A 342 22.68 12.61 -11.35
CA ASN A 342 23.19 13.16 -12.60
C ASN A 342 22.10 13.73 -13.50
N GLU A 343 20.89 13.14 -13.50
CA GLU A 343 19.76 13.67 -14.28
C GLU A 343 19.23 14.96 -13.66
N PHE A 344 19.20 15.07 -12.33
CA PHE A 344 18.82 16.30 -11.64
C PHE A 344 19.85 17.41 -11.86
N GLU A 345 21.14 17.08 -11.79
CA GLU A 345 22.24 18.01 -12.11
C GLU A 345 22.12 18.51 -13.56
N TYR A 346 21.82 17.62 -14.50
CA TYR A 346 21.60 17.98 -15.90
C TYR A 346 20.42 18.95 -16.06
N HIS A 347 19.29 18.72 -15.38
CA HIS A 347 18.15 19.64 -15.35
C HIS A 347 18.53 21.02 -14.85
N ILE A 348 19.33 21.10 -13.78
CA ILE A 348 19.77 22.37 -13.19
C ILE A 348 20.67 23.13 -14.16
N GLU A 349 21.64 22.45 -14.77
CA GLU A 349 22.61 23.10 -15.67
C GLU A 349 21.97 23.50 -17.01
N HIS A 350 21.16 22.62 -17.60
CA HIS A 350 20.65 22.78 -18.97
C HIS A 350 19.21 23.28 -19.05
N ARG A 351 18.51 23.37 -17.91
CA ARG A 351 17.10 23.82 -17.80
C ARG A 351 16.12 23.01 -18.63
N ARG A 352 16.41 21.72 -18.84
CA ARG A 352 15.61 20.76 -19.61
C ARG A 352 15.94 19.33 -19.21
N CYS A 353 15.07 18.39 -19.58
CA CYS A 353 15.31 16.97 -19.35
C CYS A 353 16.40 16.38 -20.25
N LEU A 354 17.05 15.33 -19.75
CA LEU A 354 18.08 14.56 -20.45
C LEU A 354 17.50 13.69 -21.57
N VAL A 355 16.25 13.25 -21.43
CA VAL A 355 15.54 12.35 -22.35
C VAL A 355 14.58 13.08 -23.28
#